data_AF-A0A9X1WFF7-F1
#
_entry.id   AF-A0A9X1WFF7-F1
#
_cell.length_a   1.000
_cell.length_b   1.000
_cell.length_c   1.000
_cell.angle_alpha   90.00
_cell.angle_beta   90.00
_cell.angle_gamma   90.00
#
_symmetry.space_group_name_H-M   'P 1'
#
loop_
_entity.id
_entity.type
_entity.pdbx_description
1 polymer ?
#
loop_
_entity_poly.entity_id
_entity_poly.type
_entity_poly.pdbx_seq_one_letter_code
_entity_poly.pdbx_strand_id
1 'polypeptide(L)'
;MHQFKKIGAIGGAITLVLCWPLAVGHIGERVIEDGIAQLSNEGVTAEIVSYKRGYLSSTVETRYFVADPELKEQLDIDGIPTELVVQSNISHGLLSLSAHSTIVNFPTFPLTVDTVTQLNGNTDYQANLQSWSYQSEQTSQGDQVTMSLSPASLSGTATVLGQVTFEAKLPSLQLDFESGEKLMISELSASGDGQKEGGFWLGEQSLSMKKFNVDDTQLDSVFAMDNASYKFVSSQDSERDRIDTQHLVDVAQVTSINGNMTEFSLDFALKSLDSTAFSGLVDLYQRNPSLGQADITEIAPLIETLFARGFQVEMNNMNFRLDEGQFKSNWLLEIPEGTNNVSRDPSVVLPALQGHLDTQVSDGIVNLYPPLKQGVDELMVMEMVKQNDTGYQLKANIEGGELVFENGQKVPIAALFLPLMMSGSAGY
;
A
#
# COMPACT_ATOMS: atom_id res chain seq x y z
N MET A 1 10.13 -3.56 -19.57
CA MET A 1 10.67 -3.47 -18.18
C MET A 1 11.44 -2.17 -17.92
N HIS A 2 12.34 -1.70 -18.79
CA HIS A 2 13.07 -0.44 -18.57
C HIS A 2 12.19 0.81 -18.51
N GLN A 3 11.15 0.92 -19.35
CA GLN A 3 10.22 2.06 -19.31
C GLN A 3 9.39 2.11 -18.01
N PHE A 4 8.97 0.97 -17.46
CA PHE A 4 8.29 0.91 -16.16
C PHE A 4 9.19 1.34 -14.98
N LYS A 5 10.50 1.08 -15.06
CA LYS A 5 11.46 1.57 -14.05
C LYS A 5 11.58 3.11 -14.06
N LYS A 6 11.56 3.74 -15.24
CA LYS A 6 11.55 5.21 -15.37
C LYS A 6 10.29 5.86 -14.78
N ILE A 7 9.12 5.25 -15.02
CA ILE A 7 7.83 5.68 -14.44
C ILE A 7 7.86 5.60 -12.91
N GLY A 8 8.43 4.52 -12.37
CA GLY A 8 8.62 4.34 -10.93
C GLY A 8 9.54 5.39 -10.30
N ALA A 9 10.63 5.78 -10.97
CA ALA A 9 11.58 6.78 -10.46
C ALA A 9 11.00 8.20 -10.46
N ILE A 10 10.31 8.59 -11.53
CA ILE A 10 9.67 9.91 -11.62
C ILE A 10 8.47 10.01 -10.66
N GLY A 11 7.65 8.96 -10.58
CA GLY A 11 6.58 8.83 -9.59
C GLY A 11 7.12 8.85 -8.16
N GLY A 12 8.21 8.13 -7.90
CA GLY A 12 8.92 8.11 -6.62
C GLY A 12 9.44 9.48 -6.20
N ALA A 13 10.04 10.24 -7.11
CA ALA A 13 10.48 11.61 -6.84
C ALA A 13 9.31 12.54 -6.50
N ILE A 14 8.17 12.42 -7.21
CA ILE A 14 6.95 13.19 -6.90
C ILE A 14 6.39 12.78 -5.53
N THR A 15 6.35 11.48 -5.21
CA THR A 15 5.87 10.99 -3.91
C THR A 15 6.78 11.43 -2.76
N LEU A 16 8.11 11.35 -2.92
CA LEU A 16 9.09 11.85 -1.94
C LEU A 16 8.90 13.34 -1.67
N VAL A 17 8.66 14.12 -2.73
CA VAL A 17 8.40 15.56 -2.64
C VAL A 17 7.01 15.87 -2.06
N LEU A 18 6.02 15.00 -2.21
CA LEU A 18 4.69 15.17 -1.60
C LEU A 18 4.61 14.68 -0.15
N CYS A 19 5.49 13.80 0.30
CA CYS A 19 5.56 13.35 1.70
C CYS A 19 6.27 14.37 2.62
N TRP A 20 6.98 15.35 2.08
CA TRP A 20 7.74 16.33 2.86
C TRP A 20 6.93 17.24 3.83
N PRO A 21 5.64 17.59 3.62
CA PRO A 21 4.91 18.49 4.54
C PRO A 21 4.54 17.79 5.84
N LEU A 22 4.46 16.45 5.83
CA LEU A 22 4.12 15.62 6.99
C LEU A 22 5.21 15.64 8.08
N ALA A 23 6.41 16.10 7.74
CA ALA A 23 7.56 16.09 8.62
C ALA A 23 8.00 17.47 9.13
N VAL A 24 7.31 18.54 8.73
CA VAL A 24 7.58 19.91 9.18
C VAL A 24 6.38 20.44 9.96
N GLY A 25 6.09 19.79 11.08
CA GLY A 25 5.27 20.34 12.14
C GLY A 25 6.08 20.29 13.44
N HIS A 26 6.08 21.40 14.18
CA HIS A 26 6.67 21.64 15.52
C HIS A 26 7.83 22.66 15.57
N ILE A 27 7.88 23.41 16.68
CA ILE A 27 8.30 24.82 16.79
C ILE A 27 9.80 25.01 17.14
N GLY A 28 10.55 25.77 16.32
CA GLY A 28 11.84 26.41 16.70
C GLY A 28 13.09 25.93 15.96
N GLU A 29 14.26 26.49 16.23
CA GLU A 29 15.55 26.07 15.63
C GLU A 29 15.87 24.59 15.94
N ARG A 30 15.67 24.18 17.20
CA ARG A 30 15.66 22.76 17.63
C ARG A 30 14.55 21.93 16.96
N VAL A 31 13.47 22.61 16.56
CA VAL A 31 12.34 22.15 15.74
C VAL A 31 12.77 21.51 14.42
N ILE A 32 13.44 22.37 13.66
CA ILE A 32 13.93 22.08 12.33
C ILE A 32 15.07 21.04 12.44
N GLU A 33 15.91 21.11 13.47
CA GLU A 33 16.92 20.09 13.77
C GLU A 33 16.29 18.71 14.08
N ASP A 34 15.28 18.64 14.95
CA ASP A 34 14.60 17.38 15.35
C ASP A 34 13.74 16.81 14.21
N GLY A 35 13.05 17.67 13.43
CA GLY A 35 12.28 17.27 12.26
C GLY A 35 13.16 16.74 11.12
N ILE A 36 14.33 17.35 10.89
CA ILE A 36 15.35 16.86 9.94
C ILE A 36 15.95 15.53 10.41
N ALA A 37 16.16 15.36 11.72
CA ALA A 37 16.64 14.11 12.30
C ALA A 37 15.61 12.97 12.16
N GLN A 38 14.30 13.27 12.25
CA GLN A 38 13.22 12.30 12.00
C GLN A 38 12.97 12.04 10.49
N LEU A 39 13.24 13.02 9.62
CA LEU A 39 13.16 12.90 8.15
C LEU A 39 14.27 12.06 7.55
N SER A 40 15.45 12.07 8.18
CA SER A 40 16.61 11.33 7.71
C SER A 40 16.38 9.83 7.89
N ASN A 41 15.78 9.21 6.86
CA ASN A 41 15.56 7.78 6.76
C ASN A 41 16.46 7.19 5.67
N GLU A 42 16.33 5.89 5.39
CA GLU A 42 17.16 5.19 4.40
C GLU A 42 17.00 5.72 2.96
N GLY A 43 15.95 6.51 2.66
CA GLY A 43 15.66 7.02 1.31
C GLY A 43 15.98 8.51 1.09
N VAL A 44 15.90 9.37 2.12
CA VAL A 44 16.13 10.82 2.02
C VAL A 44 16.91 11.34 3.23
N THR A 45 17.90 12.20 2.99
CA THR A 45 18.62 12.93 4.04
C THR A 45 18.30 14.41 3.93
N ALA A 46 18.11 15.11 5.06
CA ALA A 46 17.89 16.55 5.07
C ALA A 46 18.97 17.29 5.88
N GLU A 47 19.27 18.53 5.52
CA GLU A 47 20.17 19.41 6.27
C GLU A 47 19.70 20.87 6.24
N ILE A 48 20.06 21.64 7.27
CA ILE A 48 19.86 23.09 7.28
C ILE A 48 21.06 23.75 6.58
N VAL A 49 20.82 24.43 5.47
CA VAL A 49 21.86 25.16 4.73
C VAL A 49 22.06 26.55 5.31
N SER A 50 20.98 27.25 5.61
CA SER A 50 21.04 28.59 6.22
C SER A 50 19.82 28.91 7.05
N TYR A 51 20.01 29.66 8.15
CA TYR A 51 18.94 30.16 9.00
C TYR A 51 19.16 31.64 9.29
N LYS A 52 18.32 32.51 8.72
CA LYS A 52 18.34 33.95 8.95
C LYS A 52 17.21 34.33 9.88
N ARG A 53 17.54 34.43 11.17
CA ARG A 53 16.60 34.83 12.22
C ARG A 53 16.30 36.33 12.16
N GLY A 54 15.02 36.68 12.13
CA GLY A 54 14.53 38.03 12.38
C GLY A 54 13.55 38.06 13.56
N TYR A 55 13.10 39.26 13.94
CA TYR A 55 12.24 39.45 15.11
C TYR A 55 10.77 39.04 14.86
N LEU A 56 10.23 39.35 13.68
CA LEU A 56 8.85 39.00 13.26
C LEU A 56 8.80 38.09 12.03
N SER A 57 9.95 37.84 11.41
CA SER A 57 10.08 36.97 10.25
C SER A 57 11.41 36.23 10.31
N SER A 58 11.50 35.09 9.64
CA SER A 58 12.75 34.34 9.50
C SER A 58 12.78 33.71 8.12
N THR A 59 13.97 33.51 7.57
CA THR A 59 14.15 32.77 6.32
C THR A 59 15.04 31.59 6.58
N VAL A 60 14.60 30.40 6.16
CA VAL A 60 15.33 29.15 6.33
C VAL A 60 15.54 28.53 4.97
N GLU A 61 16.74 28.01 4.73
CA GLU A 61 17.03 27.15 3.59
C GLU A 61 17.36 25.75 4.10
N THR A 62 16.60 24.78 3.62
CA THR A 62 16.83 23.35 3.88
C THR A 62 17.19 22.67 2.59
N ARG A 63 18.07 21.67 2.66
CA ARG A 63 18.45 20.86 1.49
C ARG A 63 18.11 19.41 1.77
N TYR A 64 17.48 18.78 0.79
CA TYR A 64 17.09 17.38 0.80
C TYR A 64 17.91 16.65 -0.26
N PHE A 65 18.45 15.49 0.10
CA PHE A 65 19.21 14.62 -0.79
C PHE A 65 18.51 13.27 -0.88
N VAL A 66 18.46 12.71 -2.07
CA VAL A 66 18.10 11.29 -2.25
C VAL A 66 19.25 10.45 -1.68
N ALA A 67 18.98 9.55 -0.73
CA ALA A 67 20.04 8.73 -0.11
C ALA A 67 20.35 7.48 -0.95
N ASP A 68 19.34 6.91 -1.62
CA ASP A 68 19.44 5.72 -2.45
C ASP A 68 20.32 5.93 -3.69
N PRO A 69 21.43 5.18 -3.85
CA PRO A 69 22.32 5.26 -5.01
C PRO A 69 21.66 4.90 -6.34
N GLU A 70 20.76 3.91 -6.36
CA GLU A 70 20.08 3.49 -7.60
C GLU A 70 19.10 4.57 -8.07
N LEU A 71 18.35 5.14 -7.12
CA LEU A 71 17.44 6.24 -7.42
C LEU A 71 18.21 7.50 -7.83
N LYS A 72 19.34 7.80 -7.19
CA LYS A 72 20.23 8.90 -7.60
C LYS A 72 20.70 8.75 -9.04
N GLU A 73 21.24 7.59 -9.40
CA GLU A 73 21.71 7.32 -10.76
C GLU A 73 20.57 7.50 -11.77
N GLN A 74 19.38 7.01 -11.45
CA GLN A 74 18.21 7.13 -12.32
C GLN A 74 17.76 8.60 -12.49
N LEU A 75 17.73 9.39 -11.42
CA LEU A 75 17.38 10.81 -11.48
C LEU A 75 18.40 11.62 -12.26
N ASP A 76 19.69 11.34 -12.09
CA ASP A 76 20.76 11.97 -12.84
C ASP A 76 20.65 11.66 -14.35
N ILE A 77 20.33 10.40 -14.72
CA ILE A 77 20.05 10.00 -16.11
C ILE A 77 18.86 10.78 -16.68
N ASP A 78 17.83 11.00 -15.87
CA ASP A 78 16.62 11.69 -16.28
C ASP A 78 16.73 13.22 -16.08
N GLY A 79 17.90 13.77 -15.71
CA GLY A 79 18.08 15.21 -15.54
C GLY A 79 17.19 15.84 -14.45
N ILE A 80 16.70 15.03 -13.52
CA ILE A 80 15.95 15.48 -12.35
C ILE A 80 16.94 15.71 -11.20
N PRO A 81 16.88 16.85 -10.48
CA PRO A 81 17.82 17.10 -9.39
C PRO A 81 17.76 16.03 -8.30
N THR A 82 18.93 15.48 -7.96
CA THR A 82 19.12 14.56 -6.83
C THR A 82 19.22 15.28 -5.48
N GLU A 83 19.30 16.61 -5.52
CA GLU A 83 19.18 17.50 -4.37
C GLU A 83 18.10 18.57 -4.62
N LEU A 84 17.30 18.86 -3.59
CA LEU A 84 16.30 19.92 -3.61
C LEU A 84 16.58 20.91 -2.49
N VAL A 85 16.74 22.18 -2.84
CA VAL A 85 16.90 23.28 -1.90
C VAL A 85 15.57 23.98 -1.77
N VAL A 86 15.04 23.98 -0.55
CA VAL A 86 13.80 24.64 -0.21
C VAL A 86 14.09 25.88 0.61
N GLN A 87 13.52 27.00 0.18
CA GLN A 87 13.48 28.22 0.98
C GLN A 87 12.10 28.36 1.64
N SER A 88 12.09 28.51 2.95
CA SER A 88 10.91 28.76 3.76
C SER A 88 10.95 30.16 4.34
N ASN A 89 9.94 30.97 4.02
CA ASN A 89 9.75 32.30 4.61
C ASN A 89 8.74 32.20 5.75
N ILE A 90 9.23 32.38 6.98
CA ILE A 90 8.47 32.24 8.22
C ILE A 90 8.01 33.61 8.71
N SER A 91 6.75 33.72 9.10
CA SER A 91 6.15 34.90 9.72
C SER A 91 5.66 34.55 11.13
N HIS A 92 5.95 35.43 12.09
CA HIS A 92 5.56 35.29 13.49
C HIS A 92 4.27 36.07 13.75
N GLY A 93 3.18 35.34 13.94
CA GLY A 93 1.91 35.88 14.45
C GLY A 93 1.89 35.96 15.97
N LEU A 94 0.84 36.56 16.54
CA LEU A 94 0.68 36.67 17.99
C LEU A 94 0.49 35.29 18.66
N LEU A 95 -0.19 34.37 17.96
CA LEU A 95 -0.61 33.05 18.47
C LEU A 95 -0.27 31.89 17.51
N SER A 96 0.46 32.18 16.42
CA SER A 96 0.79 31.19 15.39
C SER A 96 2.07 31.55 14.65
N LEU A 97 2.66 30.56 13.99
CA LEU A 97 3.75 30.69 13.04
C LEU A 97 3.23 30.25 11.67
N SER A 98 3.49 31.04 10.63
CA SER A 98 3.15 30.66 9.27
C SER A 98 4.42 30.56 8.43
N ALA A 99 4.54 29.55 7.58
CA ALA A 99 5.65 29.44 6.64
C ALA A 99 5.13 29.22 5.22
N HIS A 100 5.72 29.95 4.27
CA HIS A 100 5.55 29.73 2.84
C HIS A 100 6.85 29.21 2.26
N SER A 101 6.82 28.02 1.65
CA SER A 101 7.99 27.30 1.19
C SER A 101 7.97 27.04 -0.31
N THR A 102 9.10 27.25 -0.97
CA THR A 102 9.29 27.02 -2.41
C THR A 102 10.63 26.35 -2.70
N ILE A 103 10.72 25.60 -3.79
CA ILE A 103 11.98 25.01 -4.26
C ILE A 103 12.77 26.04 -5.07
N VAL A 104 14.04 26.24 -4.72
CA VAL A 104 14.89 27.31 -5.28
C VAL A 104 15.76 26.82 -6.42
N ASN A 105 16.33 25.62 -6.29
CA ASN A 105 17.27 25.04 -7.26
C ASN A 105 16.58 24.24 -8.39
N PHE A 106 15.25 24.11 -8.33
CA PHE A 106 14.45 23.49 -9.39
C PHE A 106 13.18 24.30 -9.68
N PRO A 107 13.33 25.55 -10.18
CA PRO A 107 12.21 26.50 -10.32
C PRO A 107 11.15 26.07 -11.34
N THR A 108 11.47 25.11 -12.21
CA THR A 108 10.54 24.53 -13.18
C THR A 108 9.51 23.59 -12.55
N PHE A 109 9.69 23.18 -11.29
CA PHE A 109 8.74 22.37 -10.55
C PHE A 109 7.92 23.26 -9.60
N PRO A 110 6.67 23.61 -9.96
CA PRO A 110 5.92 24.68 -9.31
C PRO A 110 5.18 24.18 -8.06
N LEU A 111 5.92 23.64 -7.09
CA LEU A 111 5.40 23.25 -5.78
C LEU A 111 5.55 24.38 -4.77
N THR A 112 4.47 24.69 -4.08
CA THR A 112 4.46 25.56 -2.90
C THR A 112 3.90 24.83 -1.70
N VAL A 113 4.43 25.10 -0.51
CA VAL A 113 3.86 24.58 0.74
C VAL A 113 3.65 25.70 1.74
N ASP A 114 2.42 25.80 2.21
CA ASP A 114 2.00 26.67 3.28
C ASP A 114 1.78 25.86 4.54
N THR A 115 2.28 26.35 5.68
CA THR A 115 2.05 25.75 6.99
C THR A 115 1.61 26.80 7.99
N VAL A 116 0.77 26.40 8.95
CA VAL A 116 0.36 27.22 10.08
C VAL A 116 0.46 26.40 11.36
N THR A 117 1.44 26.71 12.18
CA THR A 117 1.64 26.07 13.50
C THR A 117 1.05 26.95 14.59
N GLN A 118 0.14 26.38 15.38
CA GLN A 118 -0.51 27.05 16.51
C GLN A 118 0.36 26.96 17.78
N LEU A 119 0.03 27.76 18.81
CA LEU A 119 0.72 27.75 20.11
C LEU A 119 0.77 26.38 20.80
N ASN A 120 -0.22 25.52 20.55
CA ASN A 120 -0.25 24.15 21.09
C ASN A 120 0.65 23.17 20.30
N GLY A 121 1.34 23.64 19.26
CA GLY A 121 2.21 22.85 18.38
C GLY A 121 1.49 22.24 17.17
N ASN A 122 0.16 22.19 17.16
CA ASN A 122 -0.56 21.61 16.01
C ASN A 122 -0.29 22.43 14.75
N THR A 123 -0.01 21.73 13.65
CA THR A 123 0.37 22.32 12.38
C THR A 123 -0.62 21.92 11.30
N ASP A 124 -1.26 22.91 10.70
CA ASP A 124 -2.02 22.74 9.47
C ASP A 124 -1.05 22.92 8.29
N TYR A 125 -1.15 22.07 7.27
CA TYR A 125 -0.31 22.18 6.08
C TYR A 125 -1.12 22.10 4.80
N GLN A 126 -0.65 22.78 3.76
CA GLN A 126 -1.19 22.74 2.41
C GLN A 126 -0.05 22.83 1.40
N ALA A 127 0.12 21.76 0.63
CA ALA A 127 0.98 21.70 -0.53
C ALA A 127 0.16 21.83 -1.81
N ASN A 128 0.59 22.71 -2.71
CA ASN A 128 -0.05 22.96 -4.00
C ASN A 128 1.00 22.83 -5.09
N LEU A 129 0.75 21.95 -6.05
CA LEU A 129 1.54 21.80 -7.27
C LEU A 129 0.73 22.38 -8.42
N GLN A 130 1.27 23.39 -9.12
CA GLN A 130 0.65 23.86 -10.36
C GLN A 130 0.84 22.84 -11.48
N SER A 131 0.19 23.05 -12.63
CA SER A 131 0.41 22.21 -13.80
C SER A 131 1.90 22.11 -14.11
N TRP A 132 2.38 20.89 -14.28
CA TRP A 132 3.79 20.63 -14.55
C TRP A 132 3.93 19.68 -15.72
N SER A 133 4.85 19.99 -16.62
CA SER A 133 5.21 19.13 -17.74
C SER A 133 6.71 18.91 -17.74
N TYR A 134 7.12 17.68 -17.94
CA TYR A 134 8.50 17.28 -18.05
C TYR A 134 8.69 16.45 -19.31
N GLN A 135 9.79 16.68 -20.01
CA GLN A 135 10.14 15.93 -21.21
C GLN A 135 11.54 15.36 -21.00
N SER A 136 11.66 14.04 -21.04
CA SER A 136 12.94 13.39 -20.83
C SER A 136 13.90 13.68 -21.98
N GLU A 137 15.19 13.73 -21.68
CA GLU A 137 16.21 13.76 -22.72
C GLU A 137 16.28 12.40 -23.45
N GLN A 138 16.62 12.44 -24.74
CA GLN A 138 16.77 11.24 -25.56
C GLN A 138 18.05 10.50 -25.15
N THR A 139 17.88 9.37 -24.46
CA THR A 139 19.01 8.53 -24.04
C THR A 139 19.28 7.44 -25.07
N SER A 140 20.50 6.90 -25.10
CA SER A 140 20.90 5.82 -26.03
C SER A 140 20.13 4.50 -25.83
N GLN A 141 19.23 4.42 -24.84
CA GLN A 141 18.59 3.19 -24.37
C GLN A 141 17.04 3.29 -24.24
N GLY A 142 16.40 4.35 -24.74
CA GLY A 142 14.93 4.39 -24.73
C GLY A 142 14.31 5.63 -25.36
N ASP A 143 13.03 5.49 -25.70
CA ASP A 143 12.19 6.53 -26.29
C ASP A 143 12.03 7.74 -25.38
N GLN A 144 11.84 8.91 -26.00
CA GLN A 144 11.50 10.11 -25.27
C GLN A 144 10.11 9.98 -24.64
N VAL A 145 9.97 10.44 -23.39
CA VAL A 145 8.70 10.45 -22.66
C VAL A 145 8.35 11.87 -22.26
N THR A 146 7.12 12.27 -22.56
CA THR A 146 6.55 13.51 -22.02
C THR A 146 5.60 13.15 -20.89
N MET A 147 5.83 13.72 -19.72
CA MET A 147 4.94 13.63 -18.58
C MET A 147 4.19 14.95 -18.41
N SER A 148 2.88 14.86 -18.22
CA SER A 148 2.02 16.00 -17.93
C SER A 148 1.21 15.74 -16.66
N LEU A 149 1.28 16.69 -15.73
CA LEU A 149 0.56 16.66 -14.46
C LEU A 149 -0.40 17.86 -14.39
N SER A 150 -1.66 17.59 -14.07
CA SER A 150 -2.61 18.66 -13.70
C SER A 150 -2.28 19.25 -12.33
N PRO A 151 -2.83 20.42 -11.96
CA PRO A 151 -2.65 20.96 -10.63
C PRO A 151 -3.08 19.97 -9.56
N ALA A 152 -2.19 19.70 -8.62
CA ALA A 152 -2.39 18.75 -7.53
C ALA A 152 -2.33 19.46 -6.18
N SER A 153 -2.96 18.87 -5.18
CA SER A 153 -2.98 19.42 -3.82
C SER A 153 -2.84 18.33 -2.78
N LEU A 154 -2.23 18.67 -1.66
CA LEU A 154 -2.17 17.86 -0.45
C LEU A 154 -2.42 18.80 0.72
N SER A 155 -3.34 18.45 1.61
CA SER A 155 -3.61 19.24 2.81
C SER A 155 -3.84 18.33 4.00
N GLY A 156 -3.69 18.86 5.21
CA GLY A 156 -3.91 18.08 6.41
C GLY A 156 -3.47 18.78 7.68
N THR A 157 -3.46 18.01 8.76
CA THR A 157 -3.08 18.49 10.08
C THR A 157 -2.15 17.49 10.75
N ALA A 158 -1.16 17.98 11.49
CA ALA A 158 -0.28 17.18 12.32
C ALA A 158 -0.31 17.72 13.76
N THR A 159 -0.53 16.83 14.73
CA THR A 159 -0.63 17.21 16.15
C THR A 159 0.66 16.89 16.90
N VAL A 160 0.81 17.48 18.09
CA VAL A 160 1.92 17.13 19.02
C VAL A 160 1.83 15.69 19.54
N LEU A 161 0.68 15.04 19.42
CA LEU A 161 0.46 13.66 19.87
C LEU A 161 0.77 12.63 18.77
N GLY A 162 1.18 13.07 17.57
CA GLY A 162 1.46 12.18 16.45
C GLY A 162 0.23 11.83 15.59
N GLN A 163 -0.96 12.31 15.93
CA GLN A 163 -2.12 12.25 15.04
C GLN A 163 -1.87 13.10 13.80
N VAL A 164 -2.14 12.52 12.63
CA VAL A 164 -2.00 13.11 11.32
C VAL A 164 -3.30 12.89 10.53
N THR A 165 -3.81 13.95 9.93
CA THR A 165 -4.81 13.86 8.88
C THR A 165 -4.21 14.31 7.56
N PHE A 166 -4.58 13.68 6.45
CA PHE A 166 -4.19 14.14 5.12
C PHE A 166 -5.30 13.93 4.10
N GLU A 167 -5.33 14.78 3.08
CA GLU A 167 -6.15 14.67 1.88
C GLU A 167 -5.30 15.11 0.69
N ALA A 168 -5.06 14.20 -0.26
CA ALA A 168 -4.30 14.42 -1.48
C ALA A 168 -5.22 14.25 -2.70
N LYS A 169 -5.05 15.11 -3.70
CA LYS A 169 -5.80 15.09 -4.96
C LYS A 169 -4.85 15.34 -6.12
N LEU A 170 -4.86 14.41 -7.08
CA LEU A 170 -4.19 14.49 -8.37
C LEU A 170 -5.23 14.24 -9.47
N PRO A 171 -5.76 15.31 -10.10
CA PRO A 171 -6.80 15.18 -11.12
C PRO A 171 -6.39 14.39 -12.36
N SER A 172 -5.17 14.56 -12.86
CA SER A 172 -4.63 13.76 -13.96
C SER A 172 -3.11 13.72 -14.00
N LEU A 173 -2.60 12.55 -14.40
CA LEU A 173 -1.22 12.30 -14.81
C LEU A 173 -1.27 11.60 -16.17
N GLN A 174 -0.53 12.12 -17.14
CA GLN A 174 -0.43 11.55 -18.48
C GLN A 174 1.04 11.37 -18.85
N LEU A 175 1.34 10.23 -19.45
CA LEU A 175 2.63 9.93 -20.09
C LEU A 175 2.37 9.69 -21.57
N ASP A 176 3.05 10.46 -22.41
CA ASP A 176 3.07 10.29 -23.86
C ASP A 176 4.46 9.79 -24.26
N PHE A 177 4.51 8.63 -24.89
CA PHE A 177 5.74 8.04 -25.41
C PHE A 177 5.94 8.46 -26.87
N GLU A 178 7.19 8.65 -27.29
CA GLU A 178 7.53 8.98 -28.69
C GLU A 178 7.04 7.90 -29.68
N SER A 179 6.97 6.64 -29.23
CA SER A 179 6.38 5.51 -29.95
C SER A 179 4.91 5.71 -30.32
N GLY A 180 4.20 6.63 -29.64
CA GLY A 180 2.77 6.89 -29.80
C GLY A 180 1.90 6.26 -28.70
N GLU A 181 2.46 5.39 -27.86
CA GLU A 181 1.78 4.81 -26.71
C GLU A 181 1.44 5.88 -25.67
N LYS A 182 0.39 5.63 -24.87
CA LYS A 182 -0.04 6.55 -23.81
C LYS A 182 -0.40 5.82 -22.53
N LEU A 183 -0.09 6.45 -21.41
CA LEU A 183 -0.58 6.04 -20.09
C LEU A 183 -1.29 7.22 -19.46
N MET A 184 -2.50 6.99 -18.94
CA MET A 184 -3.29 8.00 -18.25
C MET A 184 -3.77 7.49 -16.90
N ILE A 185 -3.62 8.32 -15.88
CA ILE A 185 -4.24 8.20 -14.56
C ILE A 185 -5.15 9.41 -14.38
N SER A 186 -6.40 9.19 -13.97
CA SER A 186 -7.39 10.24 -13.75
C SER A 186 -8.03 10.14 -12.37
N GLU A 187 -8.22 11.30 -11.76
CA GLU A 187 -8.85 11.52 -10.45
C GLU A 187 -8.30 10.56 -9.39
N LEU A 188 -6.98 10.64 -9.16
CA LEU A 188 -6.35 9.99 -8.03
C LEU A 188 -6.58 10.85 -6.78
N SER A 189 -7.07 10.24 -5.72
CA SER A 189 -7.16 10.88 -4.40
C SER A 189 -6.76 9.93 -3.31
N ALA A 190 -6.14 10.47 -2.28
CA ALA A 190 -5.80 9.73 -1.07
C ALA A 190 -6.22 10.52 0.15
N SER A 191 -6.58 9.85 1.22
CA SER A 191 -6.81 10.48 2.51
C SER A 191 -6.43 9.56 3.65
N GLY A 192 -6.24 10.13 4.83
CA GLY A 192 -6.06 9.35 6.03
C GLY A 192 -6.27 10.18 7.28
N ASP A 193 -6.58 9.47 8.36
CA ASP A 193 -6.74 10.00 9.71
C ASP A 193 -6.26 8.94 10.68
N GLY A 194 -5.17 9.21 11.38
CA GLY A 194 -4.53 8.23 12.23
C GLY A 194 -3.20 8.69 12.81
N GLN A 195 -2.52 7.77 13.48
CA GLN A 195 -1.20 8.00 14.06
C GLN A 195 -0.28 6.83 13.73
N LYS A 196 1.02 7.11 13.59
CA LYS A 196 2.02 6.03 13.49
C LYS A 196 2.45 5.63 14.90
N GLU A 197 2.21 4.38 15.27
CA GLU A 197 2.59 3.82 16.57
C GLU A 197 3.27 2.46 16.33
N GLY A 198 4.39 2.18 17.00
CA GLY A 198 5.09 0.88 16.85
C GLY A 198 5.42 0.47 15.41
N GLY A 199 5.72 1.43 14.53
CA GLY A 199 6.09 1.17 13.14
C GLY A 199 4.93 1.08 12.14
N PHE A 200 3.68 0.97 12.61
CA PHE A 200 2.50 0.79 11.76
C PHE A 200 1.51 1.96 11.93
N TRP A 201 0.56 2.07 11.00
CA TRP A 201 -0.50 3.07 11.07
C TRP A 201 -1.67 2.55 11.90
N LEU A 202 -2.14 3.36 12.84
CA LEU A 202 -3.40 3.19 13.58
C LEU A 202 -4.41 4.24 13.11
N GLY A 203 -5.57 3.80 12.64
CA GLY A 203 -6.61 4.66 12.07
C GLY A 203 -7.00 4.23 10.66
N GLU A 204 -7.43 5.18 9.84
CA GLU A 204 -7.96 4.93 8.50
C GLU A 204 -7.08 5.57 7.42
N GLN A 205 -6.95 4.88 6.28
CA GLN A 205 -6.37 5.42 5.04
C GLN A 205 -7.23 4.99 3.87
N SER A 206 -7.41 5.87 2.90
CA SER A 206 -8.10 5.56 1.66
C SER A 206 -7.33 6.06 0.46
N LEU A 207 -7.39 5.31 -0.63
CA LEU A 207 -6.86 5.64 -1.94
C LEU A 207 -7.95 5.34 -2.96
N SER A 208 -8.21 6.24 -3.89
CA SER A 208 -9.16 6.02 -4.98
C SER A 208 -8.63 6.58 -6.28
N MET A 209 -8.94 5.90 -7.37
CA MET A 209 -8.57 6.26 -8.73
C MET A 209 -9.77 6.01 -9.62
N LYS A 210 -10.21 7.03 -10.35
CA LYS A 210 -11.35 6.88 -11.25
C LYS A 210 -11.01 6.11 -12.51
N LYS A 211 -9.84 6.36 -13.09
CA LYS A 211 -9.43 5.70 -14.34
C LYS A 211 -7.93 5.53 -14.42
N PHE A 212 -7.50 4.34 -14.82
CA PHE A 212 -6.19 4.05 -15.36
C PHE A 212 -6.35 3.48 -16.76
N ASN A 213 -5.56 3.95 -17.71
CA ASN A 213 -5.64 3.52 -19.10
C ASN A 213 -4.26 3.44 -19.72
N VAL A 214 -4.05 2.39 -20.52
CA VAL A 214 -2.87 2.22 -21.38
C VAL A 214 -3.37 2.03 -22.80
N ASP A 215 -2.94 2.94 -23.68
CA ASP A 215 -3.25 2.90 -25.11
C ASP A 215 -1.98 2.49 -25.88
N ASP A 216 -2.17 1.69 -26.93
CA ASP A 216 -1.10 1.32 -27.85
C ASP A 216 -0.77 2.42 -28.88
N THR A 217 0.10 2.11 -29.84
CA THR A 217 0.50 3.03 -30.92
C THR A 217 -0.64 3.45 -31.85
N GLN A 218 -1.76 2.72 -31.89
CA GLN A 218 -2.96 3.06 -32.67
C GLN A 218 -3.99 3.85 -31.83
N LEU A 219 -3.68 4.09 -30.55
CA LEU A 219 -4.56 4.66 -29.54
C LEU A 219 -5.75 3.75 -29.18
N ASP A 220 -5.58 2.45 -29.36
CA ASP A 220 -6.51 1.45 -28.86
C ASP A 220 -6.15 1.08 -27.42
N SER A 221 -7.14 1.07 -26.53
CA SER A 221 -6.94 0.71 -25.12
C SER A 221 -6.62 -0.79 -25.00
N VAL A 222 -5.39 -1.09 -24.57
CA VAL A 222 -4.93 -2.47 -24.32
C VAL A 222 -5.16 -2.90 -22.86
N PHE A 223 -5.30 -1.91 -21.98
CA PHE A 223 -5.64 -2.11 -20.58
C PHE A 223 -6.36 -0.88 -20.03
N ALA A 224 -7.50 -1.08 -19.39
CA ALA A 224 -8.21 -0.05 -18.65
C ALA A 224 -8.69 -0.58 -17.30
N MET A 225 -8.64 0.27 -16.29
CA MET A 225 -9.21 0.02 -14.96
C MET A 225 -10.05 1.22 -14.56
N ASP A 226 -11.31 0.98 -14.25
CA ASP A 226 -12.27 2.02 -13.87
C ASP A 226 -12.70 1.85 -12.41
N ASN A 227 -12.74 2.98 -11.69
CA ASN A 227 -13.12 3.12 -10.29
C ASN A 227 -12.47 2.06 -9.39
N ALA A 228 -11.16 2.22 -9.17
CA ALA A 228 -10.42 1.46 -8.18
C ALA A 228 -10.39 2.22 -6.85
N SER A 229 -10.58 1.52 -5.75
CA SER A 229 -10.39 2.07 -4.41
C SER A 229 -9.77 1.05 -3.48
N TYR A 230 -9.02 1.56 -2.52
CA TYR A 230 -8.43 0.82 -1.43
C TYR A 230 -8.70 1.57 -0.13
N LYS A 231 -9.19 0.88 0.89
CA LYS A 231 -9.33 1.42 2.24
C LYS A 231 -8.64 0.49 3.23
N PHE A 232 -7.73 1.06 4.01
CA PHE A 232 -7.10 0.42 5.15
C PHE A 232 -7.73 0.96 6.43
N VAL A 233 -8.09 0.07 7.35
CA VAL A 233 -8.55 0.42 8.69
C VAL A 233 -7.74 -0.38 9.69
N SER A 234 -7.35 0.27 10.76
CA SER A 234 -6.63 -0.37 11.87
C SER A 234 -7.11 0.21 13.18
N SER A 235 -7.19 -0.64 14.20
CA SER A 235 -7.60 -0.23 15.54
C SER A 235 -6.85 -1.04 16.59
N GLN A 236 -6.72 -0.47 17.77
CA GLN A 236 -6.07 -1.11 18.90
C GLN A 236 -7.03 -1.22 20.08
N ASP A 237 -7.14 -2.43 20.63
CA ASP A 237 -7.73 -2.68 21.93
C ASP A 237 -6.63 -2.57 23.00
N SER A 238 -6.56 -1.40 23.64
CA SER A 238 -5.56 -1.12 24.68
C SER A 238 -5.76 -1.94 25.97
N GLU A 239 -6.95 -2.48 26.23
CA GLU A 239 -7.18 -3.32 27.41
C GLU A 239 -6.64 -4.74 27.21
N ARG A 240 -6.76 -5.26 25.99
CA ARG A 240 -6.32 -6.62 25.63
C ARG A 240 -4.94 -6.68 25.00
N ASP A 241 -4.36 -5.52 24.71
CA ASP A 241 -3.14 -5.33 23.93
C ASP A 241 -3.21 -6.06 22.59
N ARG A 242 -4.28 -5.75 21.83
CA ARG A 242 -4.57 -6.36 20.52
C ARG A 242 -4.75 -5.34 19.42
N ILE A 243 -4.39 -5.72 18.19
CA ILE A 243 -4.58 -4.96 16.97
C ILE A 243 -5.50 -5.71 16.02
N ASP A 244 -6.43 -4.97 15.42
CA ASP A 244 -7.23 -5.41 14.29
C ASP A 244 -6.87 -4.57 13.06
N THR A 245 -6.75 -5.22 11.90
CA THR A 245 -6.57 -4.56 10.60
C THR A 245 -7.60 -5.06 9.59
N GLN A 246 -8.00 -4.18 8.68
CA GLN A 246 -8.92 -4.50 7.59
C GLN A 246 -8.46 -3.80 6.31
N HIS A 247 -8.50 -4.54 5.21
CA HIS A 247 -8.12 -4.13 3.88
C HIS A 247 -9.33 -4.34 2.96
N LEU A 248 -9.85 -3.23 2.45
CA LEU A 248 -10.96 -3.20 1.50
C LEU A 248 -10.42 -2.77 0.15
N VAL A 249 -10.61 -3.59 -0.89
CA VAL A 249 -10.25 -3.25 -2.27
C VAL A 249 -11.49 -3.41 -3.13
N ASP A 250 -11.84 -2.37 -3.89
CA ASP A 250 -12.93 -2.42 -4.84
C ASP A 250 -12.44 -1.93 -6.21
N VAL A 251 -12.78 -2.66 -7.27
CA VAL A 251 -12.52 -2.26 -8.65
C VAL A 251 -13.77 -2.55 -9.48
N ALA A 252 -14.39 -1.49 -10.01
CA ALA A 252 -15.64 -1.64 -10.75
C ALA A 252 -15.45 -2.43 -12.05
N GLN A 253 -14.38 -2.14 -12.79
CA GLN A 253 -14.09 -2.80 -14.06
C GLN A 253 -12.59 -2.83 -14.37
N VAL A 254 -12.12 -3.95 -14.89
CA VAL A 254 -10.83 -4.09 -15.57
C VAL A 254 -11.08 -4.66 -16.95
N THR A 255 -10.62 -3.95 -17.98
CA THR A 255 -10.68 -4.35 -19.39
C THR A 255 -9.27 -4.62 -19.87
N SER A 256 -9.05 -5.75 -20.51
CA SER A 256 -7.75 -6.09 -21.11
C SER A 256 -7.94 -6.88 -22.39
N ILE A 257 -6.86 -7.07 -23.15
CA ILE A 257 -6.84 -7.96 -24.32
C ILE A 257 -7.27 -9.41 -24.02
N ASN A 258 -7.20 -9.84 -22.75
CA ASN A 258 -7.50 -11.20 -22.32
C ASN A 258 -8.92 -11.36 -21.73
N GLY A 259 -9.72 -10.29 -21.71
CA GLY A 259 -11.09 -10.32 -21.20
C GLY A 259 -11.39 -9.21 -20.19
N ASN A 260 -12.63 -9.23 -19.70
CA ASN A 260 -13.20 -8.21 -18.83
C ASN A 260 -13.53 -8.80 -17.45
N MET A 261 -13.07 -8.11 -16.41
CA MET A 261 -13.46 -8.37 -15.04
C MET A 261 -14.33 -7.21 -14.55
N THR A 262 -15.44 -7.51 -13.89
CA THR A 262 -16.29 -6.48 -13.26
C THR A 262 -16.60 -6.84 -11.82
N GLU A 263 -17.01 -5.84 -11.05
CA GLU A 263 -17.44 -6.01 -9.65
C GLU A 263 -16.40 -6.76 -8.81
N PHE A 264 -15.11 -6.41 -8.94
CA PHE A 264 -14.10 -6.98 -8.06
C PHE A 264 -14.18 -6.29 -6.70
N SER A 265 -14.34 -7.07 -5.65
CA SER A 265 -14.37 -6.58 -4.27
C SER A 265 -13.69 -7.58 -3.34
N LEU A 266 -12.81 -7.09 -2.47
CA LEU A 266 -12.04 -7.85 -1.51
C LEU A 266 -12.11 -7.15 -0.15
N ASP A 267 -12.51 -7.89 0.88
CA ASP A 267 -12.52 -7.50 2.29
C ASP A 267 -11.74 -8.56 3.07
N PHE A 268 -10.50 -8.20 3.41
CA PHE A 268 -9.56 -9.03 4.13
C PHE A 268 -9.26 -8.41 5.49
N ALA A 269 -9.30 -9.19 6.57
CA ALA A 269 -9.00 -8.71 7.91
C ALA A 269 -8.02 -9.63 8.65
N LEU A 270 -7.19 -9.02 9.49
CA LEU A 270 -6.45 -9.69 10.53
C LEU A 270 -6.98 -9.19 11.86
N LYS A 271 -7.39 -10.09 12.76
CA LYS A 271 -7.96 -9.68 14.05
C LYS A 271 -7.23 -10.31 15.21
N SER A 272 -7.32 -9.63 16.36
CA SER A 272 -6.75 -10.05 17.62
C SER A 272 -5.25 -10.31 17.55
N LEU A 273 -4.51 -9.55 16.73
CA LEU A 273 -3.05 -9.65 16.67
C LEU A 273 -2.47 -9.12 17.98
N ASP A 274 -1.49 -9.81 18.57
CA ASP A 274 -0.76 -9.28 19.74
C ASP A 274 0.02 -8.01 19.33
N SER A 275 -0.20 -6.88 20.01
CA SER A 275 0.33 -5.60 19.52
C SER A 275 1.85 -5.61 19.45
N THR A 276 2.51 -6.10 20.50
CA THR A 276 3.97 -6.10 20.60
C THR A 276 4.59 -7.01 19.55
N ALA A 277 4.05 -8.22 19.39
CA ALA A 277 4.54 -9.16 18.38
C ALA A 277 4.35 -8.62 16.95
N PHE A 278 3.17 -8.06 16.67
CA PHE A 278 2.86 -7.52 15.34
C PHE A 278 3.72 -6.30 14.99
N SER A 279 3.84 -5.32 15.89
CA SER A 279 4.73 -4.17 15.71
C SER A 279 6.17 -4.60 15.45
N GLY A 280 6.69 -5.54 16.23
CA GLY A 280 8.06 -6.05 16.04
C GLY A 280 8.27 -6.70 14.67
N LEU A 281 7.28 -7.43 14.14
CA LEU A 281 7.34 -8.03 12.81
C LEU A 281 7.30 -6.97 11.70
N VAL A 282 6.45 -5.95 11.85
CA VAL A 282 6.35 -4.83 10.90
C VAL A 282 7.66 -4.03 10.88
N ASP A 283 8.21 -3.70 12.04
CA ASP A 283 9.49 -2.97 12.16
C ASP A 283 10.65 -3.73 11.53
N LEU A 284 10.69 -5.06 11.68
CA LEU A 284 11.72 -5.89 11.07
C LEU A 284 11.59 -5.90 9.54
N TYR A 285 10.37 -6.06 9.02
CA TYR A 285 10.11 -6.00 7.57
C TYR A 285 10.48 -4.64 6.96
N GLN A 286 10.18 -3.54 7.67
CA GLN A 286 10.51 -2.18 7.20
C GLN A 286 12.02 -1.91 7.15
N ARG A 287 12.79 -2.46 8.10
CA ARG A 287 14.26 -2.28 8.15
C ARG A 287 15.00 -3.21 7.20
N ASN A 288 14.54 -4.46 7.08
CA ASN A 288 15.20 -5.50 6.29
C ASN A 288 14.17 -6.15 5.36
N PRO A 289 13.94 -5.57 4.16
CA PRO A 289 13.02 -6.14 3.17
C PRO A 289 13.46 -7.54 2.71
N SER A 290 14.76 -7.85 2.82
CA SER A 290 15.31 -9.19 2.62
C SER A 290 15.69 -9.81 3.96
N LEU A 291 14.95 -10.83 4.38
CA LEU A 291 15.24 -11.58 5.60
C LEU A 291 16.52 -12.40 5.45
N GLY A 292 17.51 -12.13 6.28
CA GLY A 292 18.73 -12.91 6.42
C GLY A 292 18.65 -13.90 7.58
N GLN A 293 19.66 -14.77 7.69
CA GLN A 293 19.75 -15.76 8.76
C GLN A 293 19.81 -15.12 10.17
N ALA A 294 20.33 -13.90 10.28
CA ALA A 294 20.40 -13.16 11.54
C ALA A 294 19.02 -12.75 12.05
N ASP A 295 18.09 -12.40 11.14
CA ASP A 295 16.75 -11.93 11.48
C ASP A 295 15.87 -13.04 12.07
N ILE A 296 16.16 -14.31 11.75
CA ILE A 296 15.41 -15.47 12.27
C ILE A 296 15.43 -15.52 13.81
N THR A 297 16.52 -15.07 14.43
CA THR A 297 16.63 -15.05 15.90
C THR A 297 15.72 -13.99 16.53
N GLU A 298 15.49 -12.89 15.82
CA GLU A 298 14.61 -11.79 16.24
C GLU A 298 13.14 -12.09 15.95
N ILE A 299 12.87 -12.78 14.83
CA ILE A 299 11.52 -13.19 14.40
C ILE A 299 10.94 -14.30 15.28
N ALA A 300 11.77 -15.27 15.68
CA ALA A 300 11.31 -16.45 16.43
C ALA A 300 10.46 -16.12 17.68
N PRO A 301 10.87 -15.24 18.61
CA PRO A 301 10.06 -14.88 19.77
C PRO A 301 8.78 -14.10 19.40
N LEU A 302 8.79 -13.34 18.31
CA LEU A 302 7.61 -12.60 17.83
C LEU A 302 6.56 -13.56 17.27
N ILE A 303 6.98 -14.53 16.43
CA ILE A 303 6.11 -15.62 15.96
C ILE A 303 5.57 -16.41 17.15
N GLU A 304 6.43 -16.80 18.10
CA GLU A 304 6.00 -17.53 19.29
C GLU A 304 4.91 -16.79 20.05
N THR A 305 5.10 -15.48 20.28
CA THR A 305 4.11 -14.64 20.99
C THR A 305 2.81 -14.53 20.21
N LEU A 306 2.87 -14.27 18.90
CA LEU A 306 1.70 -14.12 18.04
C LEU A 306 0.82 -15.38 18.06
N PHE A 307 1.43 -16.56 17.90
CA PHE A 307 0.70 -17.83 17.92
C PHE A 307 0.22 -18.22 19.33
N ALA A 308 1.05 -18.02 20.37
CA ALA A 308 0.67 -18.31 21.75
C ALA A 308 -0.52 -17.45 22.18
N ARG A 309 -0.61 -16.21 21.70
CA ARG A 309 -1.70 -15.28 21.98
C ARG A 309 -2.91 -15.52 21.07
N GLY A 310 -2.75 -16.22 19.95
CA GLY A 310 -3.82 -16.48 18.99
C GLY A 310 -4.21 -15.24 18.18
N PHE A 311 -4.77 -15.47 16.99
CA PHE A 311 -5.20 -14.43 16.05
C PHE A 311 -6.15 -15.03 14.99
N GLN A 312 -6.82 -14.16 14.25
CA GLN A 312 -7.73 -14.54 13.17
C GLN A 312 -7.27 -13.93 11.85
N VAL A 313 -7.47 -14.68 10.77
CA VAL A 313 -7.28 -14.25 9.38
C VAL A 313 -8.60 -14.48 8.67
N GLU A 314 -9.18 -13.43 8.11
CA GLU A 314 -10.51 -13.46 7.53
C GLU A 314 -10.49 -12.92 6.10
N MET A 315 -11.14 -13.64 5.20
CA MET A 315 -11.66 -13.08 3.96
C MET A 315 -13.16 -12.94 4.14
N ASN A 316 -13.63 -11.75 4.54
CA ASN A 316 -15.06 -11.49 4.77
C ASN A 316 -15.83 -11.52 3.46
N ASN A 317 -15.21 -11.06 2.38
CA ASN A 317 -15.78 -11.06 1.04
C ASN A 317 -14.66 -11.03 0.00
N MET A 318 -14.64 -11.99 -0.91
CA MET A 318 -13.92 -11.92 -2.17
C MET A 318 -14.91 -12.20 -3.28
N ASN A 319 -15.21 -11.23 -4.11
CA ASN A 319 -16.09 -11.42 -5.25
C ASN A 319 -15.54 -10.77 -6.51
N PHE A 320 -15.86 -11.38 -7.65
CA PHE A 320 -15.60 -10.81 -8.97
C PHE A 320 -16.50 -11.47 -10.00
N ARG A 321 -16.66 -10.79 -11.13
CA ARG A 321 -17.28 -11.34 -12.33
C ARG A 321 -16.27 -11.38 -13.45
N LEU A 322 -16.22 -12.51 -14.17
CA LEU A 322 -15.45 -12.66 -15.40
C LEU A 322 -16.44 -12.98 -16.51
N ASP A 323 -16.63 -12.05 -17.45
CA ASP A 323 -17.69 -12.11 -18.45
C ASP A 323 -19.07 -12.41 -17.81
N GLU A 324 -19.68 -13.56 -18.13
CA GLU A 324 -20.94 -14.02 -17.52
C GLU A 324 -20.76 -14.81 -16.21
N GLY A 325 -19.51 -15.17 -15.88
CA GLY A 325 -19.15 -15.92 -14.69
C GLY A 325 -19.10 -15.07 -13.41
N GLN A 326 -19.38 -15.68 -12.26
CA GLN A 326 -19.29 -15.04 -10.95
C GLN A 326 -18.56 -15.95 -9.95
N PHE A 327 -17.65 -15.36 -9.19
CA PHE A 327 -16.95 -15.97 -8.07
C PHE A 327 -17.30 -15.24 -6.79
N LYS A 328 -17.52 -15.98 -5.70
CA LYS A 328 -17.65 -15.45 -4.35
C LYS A 328 -16.93 -16.36 -3.37
N SER A 329 -16.24 -15.80 -2.40
CA SER A 329 -15.69 -16.56 -1.30
C SER A 329 -15.66 -15.75 -0.02
N ASN A 330 -15.91 -16.43 1.09
CA ASN A 330 -15.61 -15.95 2.42
C ASN A 330 -15.03 -17.09 3.27
N TRP A 331 -14.04 -16.78 4.10
CA TRP A 331 -13.43 -17.76 4.98
C TRP A 331 -12.84 -17.11 6.22
N LEU A 332 -12.75 -17.89 7.28
CA LEU A 332 -12.10 -17.54 8.55
C LEU A 332 -11.10 -18.65 8.87
N LEU A 333 -9.90 -18.24 9.24
CA LEU A 333 -8.87 -19.08 9.85
C LEU A 333 -8.55 -18.50 11.23
N GLU A 334 -8.65 -19.33 12.26
CA GLU A 334 -8.38 -18.95 13.64
C GLU A 334 -7.27 -19.83 14.22
N ILE A 335 -6.27 -19.16 14.79
CA ILE A 335 -5.30 -19.79 15.70
C ILE A 335 -5.75 -19.46 17.12
N PRO A 336 -6.17 -20.45 17.91
CA PRO A 336 -6.61 -20.21 19.28
C PRO A 336 -5.45 -19.82 20.19
N GLU A 337 -5.75 -19.05 21.23
CA GLU A 337 -4.81 -18.77 22.32
C GLU A 337 -4.33 -20.07 22.97
N GLY A 338 -3.04 -20.14 23.30
CA GLY A 338 -2.37 -21.32 23.84
C GLY A 338 -1.68 -22.20 22.79
N THR A 339 -1.58 -21.76 21.53
CA THR A 339 -0.80 -22.45 20.48
C THR A 339 0.70 -22.18 20.66
N ASN A 340 1.33 -22.94 21.56
CA ASN A 340 2.71 -22.75 21.99
C ASN A 340 3.72 -23.62 21.22
N ASN A 341 5.00 -23.27 21.33
CA ASN A 341 6.17 -23.90 20.73
C ASN A 341 6.23 -23.86 19.19
N VAL A 342 5.47 -22.98 18.53
CA VAL A 342 5.44 -22.87 17.07
C VAL A 342 6.82 -22.55 16.49
N SER A 343 7.61 -21.72 17.20
CA SER A 343 8.96 -21.36 16.78
C SER A 343 9.93 -22.55 16.73
N ARG A 344 9.67 -23.61 17.52
CA ARG A 344 10.50 -24.83 17.61
C ARG A 344 9.92 -25.99 16.83
N ASP A 345 8.59 -26.09 16.80
CA ASP A 345 7.84 -27.13 16.13
C ASP A 345 6.65 -26.52 15.39
N PRO A 346 6.83 -26.11 14.11
CA PRO A 346 5.75 -25.57 13.30
C PRO A 346 4.60 -26.56 13.04
N SER A 347 4.80 -27.86 13.30
CA SER A 347 3.77 -28.88 13.04
C SER A 347 2.55 -28.75 13.95
N VAL A 348 2.67 -28.03 15.08
CA VAL A 348 1.57 -27.78 16.02
C VAL A 348 0.50 -26.82 15.48
N VAL A 349 0.82 -26.04 14.43
CA VAL A 349 -0.09 -25.02 13.88
C VAL A 349 -1.29 -25.65 13.18
N LEU A 350 -1.06 -26.60 12.28
CA LEU A 350 -2.13 -27.20 11.48
C LEU A 350 -3.20 -27.87 12.37
N PRO A 351 -2.85 -28.68 13.39
CA PRO A 351 -3.83 -29.26 14.30
C PRO A 351 -4.56 -28.25 15.19
N ALA A 352 -4.00 -27.07 15.43
CA ALA A 352 -4.64 -26.03 16.24
C ALA A 352 -5.64 -25.18 15.43
N LEU A 353 -5.48 -25.15 14.10
CA LEU A 353 -6.26 -24.32 13.20
C LEU A 353 -7.75 -24.66 13.26
N GLN A 354 -8.57 -23.62 13.38
CA GLN A 354 -10.03 -23.66 13.36
C GLN A 354 -10.58 -22.67 12.33
N GLY A 355 -11.85 -22.81 11.96
CA GLY A 355 -12.50 -21.82 11.11
C GLY A 355 -13.54 -22.39 10.16
N HIS A 356 -13.79 -21.69 9.06
CA HIS A 356 -14.75 -22.09 8.05
C HIS A 356 -14.39 -21.54 6.66
N LEU A 357 -14.90 -22.21 5.63
CA LEU A 357 -14.75 -21.87 4.22
C LEU A 357 -16.11 -21.96 3.55
N ASP A 358 -16.50 -20.89 2.84
CA ASP A 358 -17.63 -20.88 1.90
C ASP A 358 -17.15 -20.26 0.59
N THR A 359 -17.18 -21.05 -0.48
CA THR A 359 -16.77 -20.62 -1.81
C THR A 359 -17.84 -21.02 -2.82
N GLN A 360 -18.19 -20.08 -3.68
CA GLN A 360 -19.15 -20.25 -4.74
C GLN A 360 -18.55 -19.86 -6.09
N VAL A 361 -18.74 -20.72 -7.08
CA VAL A 361 -18.28 -20.52 -8.46
C VAL A 361 -19.44 -20.79 -9.40
N SER A 362 -19.79 -19.84 -10.26
CA SER A 362 -20.87 -20.04 -11.22
C SER A 362 -20.50 -21.01 -12.34
N ASP A 363 -21.52 -21.59 -12.99
CA ASP A 363 -21.31 -22.43 -14.18
C ASP A 363 -20.50 -21.69 -15.27
N GLY A 364 -20.68 -20.38 -15.39
CA GLY A 364 -19.92 -19.55 -16.33
C GLY A 364 -18.40 -19.67 -16.12
N ILE A 365 -17.92 -19.57 -14.88
CA ILE A 365 -16.49 -19.72 -14.59
C ILE A 365 -16.02 -21.16 -14.79
N VAL A 366 -16.80 -22.14 -14.33
CA VAL A 366 -16.42 -23.57 -14.47
C VAL A 366 -16.29 -23.96 -15.94
N ASN A 367 -17.16 -23.45 -16.80
CA ASN A 367 -17.12 -23.73 -18.24
C ASN A 367 -16.00 -22.99 -18.97
N LEU A 368 -15.58 -21.83 -18.48
CA LEU A 368 -14.45 -21.07 -19.04
C LEU A 368 -13.09 -21.74 -18.76
N TYR A 369 -12.98 -22.51 -17.66
CA TYR A 369 -11.72 -23.12 -17.23
C TYR A 369 -11.83 -24.66 -17.10
N PRO A 370 -11.51 -25.44 -18.15
CA PRO A 370 -11.63 -26.91 -18.14
C PRO A 370 -10.95 -27.64 -16.96
N PRO A 371 -9.77 -27.23 -16.46
CA PRO A 371 -9.18 -27.85 -15.26
C PRO A 371 -10.04 -27.67 -14.01
N LEU A 372 -10.72 -26.52 -13.87
CA LEU A 372 -11.61 -26.27 -12.75
C LEU A 372 -12.84 -27.18 -12.83
N LYS A 373 -13.36 -27.41 -14.04
CA LYS A 373 -14.48 -28.34 -14.25
C LYS A 373 -14.15 -29.76 -13.79
N GLN A 374 -12.97 -30.27 -14.11
CA GLN A 374 -12.59 -31.61 -13.66
C GLN A 374 -12.56 -31.68 -12.12
N GLY A 375 -11.94 -30.70 -11.46
CA GLY A 375 -11.89 -30.65 -9.99
C GLY A 375 -13.28 -30.55 -9.36
N VAL A 376 -14.16 -29.72 -9.92
CA VAL A 376 -15.55 -29.58 -9.45
C VAL A 376 -16.34 -30.88 -9.63
N ASP A 377 -16.21 -31.55 -10.78
CA ASP A 377 -16.89 -32.82 -11.06
C ASP A 377 -16.43 -33.91 -10.07
N GLU A 378 -15.13 -33.99 -9.77
CA GLU A 378 -14.57 -34.92 -8.77
C GLU A 378 -15.10 -34.62 -7.36
N LEU A 379 -15.09 -33.34 -6.95
CA LEU A 379 -15.60 -32.92 -5.63
C LEU A 379 -17.11 -33.11 -5.48
N MET A 380 -17.88 -33.01 -6.57
CA MET A 380 -19.30 -33.35 -6.57
C MET A 380 -19.54 -34.85 -6.36
N VAL A 381 -18.74 -35.73 -7.01
CA VAL A 381 -18.81 -37.18 -6.78
C VAL A 381 -18.45 -37.55 -5.34
N MET A 382 -17.53 -36.80 -4.73
CA MET A 382 -17.16 -36.94 -3.32
C MET A 382 -18.15 -36.25 -2.35
N GLU A 383 -19.24 -35.67 -2.86
CA GLU A 383 -20.25 -34.93 -2.06
C GLU A 383 -19.67 -33.76 -1.24
N MET A 384 -18.53 -33.21 -1.66
CA MET A 384 -17.85 -32.05 -1.05
C MET A 384 -18.32 -30.71 -1.62
N VAL A 385 -18.87 -30.74 -2.84
CA VAL A 385 -19.42 -29.58 -3.55
C VAL A 385 -20.87 -29.88 -3.90
N LYS A 386 -21.73 -28.87 -3.76
CA LYS A 386 -23.14 -28.93 -4.16
C LYS A 386 -23.41 -27.99 -5.32
N GLN A 387 -24.13 -28.48 -6.33
CA GLN A 387 -24.67 -27.62 -7.38
C GLN A 387 -26.00 -27.00 -6.91
N ASN A 388 -26.15 -25.70 -7.12
CA ASN A 388 -27.34 -24.91 -6.87
C ASN A 388 -27.70 -24.08 -8.11
N ASP A 389 -28.78 -23.29 -8.04
CA ASP A 389 -29.26 -22.47 -9.18
C ASP A 389 -28.26 -21.41 -9.66
N THR A 390 -27.24 -21.12 -8.85
CA THR A 390 -26.22 -20.09 -9.09
C THR A 390 -24.83 -20.67 -9.39
N GLY A 391 -24.70 -22.00 -9.47
CA GLY A 391 -23.46 -22.72 -9.78
C GLY A 391 -23.07 -23.74 -8.71
N TYR A 392 -21.78 -23.82 -8.39
CA TYR A 392 -21.20 -24.80 -7.48
C TYR A 392 -20.77 -24.13 -6.18
N GLN A 393 -21.10 -24.76 -5.04
CA GLN A 393 -20.78 -24.25 -3.72
C GLN A 393 -20.03 -25.29 -2.89
N LEU A 394 -18.92 -24.86 -2.30
CA LEU A 394 -18.13 -25.60 -1.34
C LEU A 394 -18.32 -24.97 0.03
N LYS A 395 -18.72 -25.78 1.02
CA LYS A 395 -18.77 -25.39 2.43
C LYS A 395 -18.06 -26.42 3.29
N ALA A 396 -17.14 -25.95 4.14
CA ALA A 396 -16.45 -26.80 5.09
C ALA A 396 -16.10 -26.02 6.36
N ASN A 397 -16.16 -26.70 7.50
CA ASN A 397 -15.54 -26.22 8.73
C ASN A 397 -14.08 -26.68 8.77
N ILE A 398 -13.25 -25.95 9.49
CA ILE A 398 -11.87 -26.32 9.75
C ILE A 398 -11.78 -26.72 11.21
N GLU A 399 -11.42 -27.98 11.46
CA GLU A 399 -11.27 -28.54 12.80
C GLU A 399 -10.05 -29.46 12.84
N GLY A 400 -9.08 -29.15 13.69
CA GLY A 400 -7.94 -30.06 13.90
C GLY A 400 -7.02 -30.20 12.67
N GLY A 401 -6.98 -29.21 11.79
CA GLY A 401 -6.24 -29.28 10.52
C GLY A 401 -6.95 -30.09 9.42
N GLU A 402 -8.22 -30.43 9.63
CA GLU A 402 -9.08 -31.11 8.66
C GLU A 402 -10.20 -30.18 8.19
N LEU A 403 -10.54 -30.26 6.91
CA LEU A 403 -11.82 -29.80 6.38
C LEU A 403 -12.89 -30.82 6.70
N VAL A 404 -13.91 -30.39 7.45
CA VAL A 404 -15.09 -31.17 7.81
C VAL A 404 -16.25 -30.68 6.96
N PHE A 405 -16.68 -31.51 6.00
CA PHE A 405 -17.80 -31.22 5.10
C PHE A 405 -19.14 -31.58 5.75
N GLU A 406 -20.25 -31.05 5.23
CA GLU A 406 -21.59 -31.30 5.76
C GLU A 406 -22.01 -32.78 5.78
N ASN A 407 -21.44 -33.59 4.87
CA ASN A 407 -21.65 -35.04 4.83
C ASN A 407 -20.84 -35.81 5.89
N GLY A 408 -20.06 -35.11 6.72
CA GLY A 408 -19.19 -35.67 7.75
C GLY A 408 -17.84 -36.18 7.23
N GLN A 409 -17.57 -36.06 5.93
CA GLN A 409 -16.27 -36.40 5.36
C GLN A 409 -15.20 -35.44 5.86
N LYS A 410 -14.01 -35.98 6.12
CA LYS A 410 -12.86 -35.23 6.60
C LYS A 410 -11.71 -35.31 5.60
N VAL A 411 -11.12 -34.16 5.27
CA VAL A 411 -9.96 -34.07 4.38
C VAL A 411 -8.87 -33.25 5.06
N PRO A 412 -7.66 -33.79 5.23
CA PRO A 412 -6.54 -33.00 5.75
C PRO A 412 -6.28 -31.77 4.89
N ILE A 413 -6.21 -30.59 5.49
CA ILE A 413 -5.94 -29.33 4.78
C ILE A 413 -4.60 -29.40 4.02
N ALA A 414 -3.61 -30.09 4.59
CA ALA A 414 -2.32 -30.33 3.94
C ALA A 414 -2.45 -31.00 2.55
N ALA A 415 -3.50 -31.80 2.32
CA ALA A 415 -3.73 -32.45 1.03
C ALA A 415 -4.07 -31.45 -0.09
N LEU A 416 -4.66 -30.30 0.25
CA LEU A 416 -4.98 -29.24 -0.71
C LEU A 416 -3.74 -28.48 -1.19
N PHE A 417 -2.67 -28.46 -0.40
CA PHE A 417 -1.42 -27.77 -0.74
C PHE A 417 -0.46 -28.65 -1.56
N LEU A 418 -0.61 -29.99 -1.53
CA LEU A 418 0.28 -30.91 -2.25
C LEU A 418 0.34 -30.64 -3.76
N PRO A 419 -0.77 -30.40 -4.49
CA PRO A 419 -0.71 -30.06 -5.91
C PRO A 419 0.06 -28.76 -6.19
N LEU A 420 -0.08 -27.75 -5.32
CA LEU A 420 0.61 -26.45 -5.45
C LEU A 420 2.13 -26.58 -5.19
N MET A 421 2.53 -27.45 -4.27
CA MET A 421 3.95 -27.73 -4.04
C MET A 421 4.58 -28.60 -5.13
N MET A 422 3.79 -29.48 -5.77
CA MET A 422 4.27 -30.30 -6.88
C MET A 422 4.35 -29.51 -8.20
N SER A 423 3.44 -28.55 -8.45
CA SER A 423 3.52 -27.67 -9.63
C SER A 423 4.70 -26.68 -9.55
N GLY A 424 5.16 -26.33 -8.34
CA GLY A 424 6.40 -25.55 -8.13
C GLY A 424 7.70 -26.31 -8.46
N SER A 425 7.63 -27.62 -8.75
CA SER A 425 8.80 -28.44 -9.13
C SER A 425 8.91 -28.71 -10.64
N ALA A 426 7.93 -28.27 -11.43
CA ALA A 426 7.92 -28.38 -12.89
C ALA A 426 8.06 -26.99 -13.53
N GLY A 427 9.21 -26.34 -13.30
CA GLY A 427 9.46 -25.00 -13.82
C GLY A 427 10.84 -24.48 -13.45
N TYR A 428 11.89 -25.18 -13.87
CA TYR A 428 13.20 -24.60 -14.12
C TYR A 428 13.57 -24.81 -15.58
#